data_AF-A0A957S3M5-F1
#
_entry.id   AF-A0A957S3M5-F1
#
_cell.length_a   1.000
_cell.length_b   1.000
_cell.length_c   1.000
_cell.angle_alpha   90.00
_cell.angle_beta   90.00
_cell.angle_gamma   90.00
#
_symmetry.space_group_name_H-M   'P 1'
#
loop_
_entity.id
_entity.type
_entity.pdbx_description
1 polymer ?
#
loop_
_entity_poly.entity_id
_entity_poly.type
_entity_poly.pdbx_seq_one_letter_code
_entity_poly.pdbx_strand_id
1 'polypeptide(L)'
;MSRSKRNLNRRANGSGSTNQRQRTRRTKADIRRIEDAIYATLEADNPQTCRGLFYQLVSRGVIPKSEAAYKGQVVRLATRMRLERRLPFHWIADNTRWRYGGTAYHNLEDWFDASERAYRLDLWANQPEYVEIWLEKDALTGVLLKVTDPLHVPLMVCRGYPSLTYLANAAAHLRGVDRPTHLYYLG
;
A
#
# COMPACT_ATOMS: atom_id res chain seq x y z
N MET A 1 -22.45 -62.28 -57.86
CA MET A 1 -21.19 -62.76 -58.47
C MET A 1 -20.14 -61.65 -58.39
N SER A 2 -18.94 -61.99 -57.89
CA SER A 2 -17.63 -61.29 -57.96
C SER A 2 -17.53 -59.81 -57.55
N ARG A 3 -16.78 -59.44 -56.48
CA ARG A 3 -15.30 -59.28 -56.38
C ARG A 3 -14.77 -58.19 -57.35
N SER A 4 -13.84 -57.28 -57.04
CA SER A 4 -13.01 -56.93 -55.88
C SER A 4 -12.08 -55.78 -56.34
N LYS A 5 -11.62 -54.94 -55.40
CA LYS A 5 -10.31 -54.24 -55.30
C LYS A 5 -10.26 -52.69 -55.40
N ARG A 6 -9.98 -52.12 -54.21
CA ARG A 6 -8.82 -51.27 -53.82
C ARG A 6 -8.78 -49.77 -54.13
N ASN A 7 -8.80 -49.03 -53.00
CA ASN A 7 -7.84 -48.03 -52.50
C ASN A 7 -7.57 -46.73 -53.28
N LEU A 8 -7.82 -45.57 -52.62
CA LEU A 8 -6.75 -44.70 -52.08
C LEU A 8 -7.30 -43.56 -51.19
N ASN A 9 -6.65 -43.37 -50.01
CA ASN A 9 -6.30 -42.11 -49.30
C ASN A 9 -7.33 -40.96 -49.11
N ARG A 10 -7.39 -40.19 -48.01
CA ARG A 10 -6.38 -39.83 -46.98
C ARG A 10 -7.11 -39.18 -45.79
N ARG A 11 -6.65 -39.47 -44.56
CA ARG A 11 -7.09 -38.84 -43.30
C ARG A 11 -6.48 -37.45 -43.12
N ALA A 12 -7.23 -36.54 -42.48
CA ALA A 12 -6.68 -35.42 -41.71
C ALA A 12 -7.55 -35.20 -40.46
N ASN A 13 -7.11 -35.75 -39.32
CA ASN A 13 -7.62 -35.40 -37.99
C ASN A 13 -6.70 -34.32 -37.40
N GLY A 14 -7.20 -33.09 -37.25
CA GLY A 14 -6.55 -32.03 -36.47
C GLY A 14 -7.05 -32.05 -35.04
N SER A 15 -6.29 -32.66 -34.14
CA SER A 15 -6.53 -32.59 -32.69
C SER A 15 -6.01 -31.27 -32.13
N GLY A 16 -6.91 -30.33 -31.88
CA GLY A 16 -6.64 -29.11 -31.12
C GLY A 16 -6.34 -29.43 -29.65
N SER A 17 -5.06 -29.44 -29.29
CA SER A 17 -4.59 -29.53 -27.91
C SER A 17 -4.83 -28.19 -27.20
N THR A 18 -5.90 -28.09 -26.43
CA THR A 18 -6.12 -27.04 -25.43
C THR A 18 -5.11 -27.19 -24.30
N ASN A 19 -4.03 -26.41 -24.36
CA ASN A 19 -2.96 -26.38 -23.37
C ASN A 19 -3.47 -25.72 -22.07
N GLN A 20 -4.06 -26.52 -21.18
CA GLN A 20 -4.39 -26.10 -19.82
C GLN A 20 -3.08 -25.83 -19.05
N ARG A 21 -2.69 -24.56 -18.94
CA ARG A 21 -1.62 -24.13 -18.02
C ARG A 21 -2.06 -24.42 -16.58
N GLN A 22 -1.72 -25.59 -16.07
CA GLN A 22 -1.77 -25.90 -14.63
C GLN A 22 -0.97 -24.82 -13.89
N ARG A 23 -1.66 -23.98 -13.11
CA ARG A 23 -1.01 -23.09 -12.15
C ARG A 23 -0.43 -23.96 -11.05
N THR A 24 0.82 -24.38 -11.19
CA THR A 24 1.55 -25.13 -10.15
C THR A 24 1.54 -24.31 -8.87
N ARG A 25 0.87 -24.82 -7.82
CA ARG A 25 0.79 -24.16 -6.53
C ARG A 25 2.20 -24.14 -5.92
N ARG A 26 2.73 -22.96 -5.64
CA ARG A 26 4.08 -22.80 -5.05
C ARG A 26 4.19 -23.53 -3.71
N THR A 27 5.34 -24.13 -3.46
CA THR A 27 5.62 -24.83 -2.21
C THR A 27 5.87 -23.84 -1.07
N LYS A 28 5.83 -24.32 0.18
CA LYS A 28 6.20 -23.50 1.35
C LYS A 28 7.65 -22.99 1.28
N ALA A 29 8.55 -23.75 0.65
CA ALA A 29 9.94 -23.34 0.44
C ALA A 29 10.05 -22.18 -0.54
N ASP A 30 9.28 -22.21 -1.64
CA ASP A 30 9.25 -21.11 -2.62
C ASP A 30 8.75 -19.80 -2.00
N ILE A 31 7.72 -19.90 -1.13
CA ILE A 31 7.18 -18.74 -0.42
C ILE A 31 8.25 -18.14 0.49
N ARG A 32 8.95 -18.96 1.30
CA ARG A 32 10.01 -18.49 2.19
C ARG A 32 11.14 -17.80 1.42
N ARG A 33 11.59 -18.37 0.29
CA ARG A 33 12.58 -17.73 -0.58
C ARG A 33 12.15 -16.33 -1.01
N ILE A 34 10.87 -16.13 -1.35
CA ILE A 34 10.35 -14.81 -1.73
C ILE A 34 10.33 -13.87 -0.53
N GLU A 35 9.95 -14.35 0.65
CA GLU A 35 9.94 -13.54 1.88
C GLU A 35 11.34 -13.09 2.29
N ASP A 36 12.32 -13.99 2.21
CA ASP A 36 13.73 -13.67 2.50
C ASP A 36 14.26 -12.65 1.48
N ALA A 37 13.90 -12.79 0.20
CA ALA A 37 14.25 -11.82 -0.83
C ALA A 37 13.57 -10.45 -0.62
N ILE A 38 12.31 -10.42 -0.18
CA ILE A 38 11.61 -9.19 0.19
C ILE A 38 12.36 -8.49 1.33
N TYR A 39 12.67 -9.23 2.39
CA TYR A 39 13.36 -8.69 3.55
C TYR A 39 14.73 -8.14 3.17
N ALA A 40 15.57 -8.93 2.50
CA ALA A 40 16.91 -8.50 2.09
C ALA A 40 16.89 -7.30 1.12
N THR A 41 15.85 -7.19 0.28
CA THR A 41 15.71 -6.03 -0.62
C THR A 41 15.39 -4.76 0.16
N LEU A 42 14.47 -4.84 1.13
CA LEU A 42 14.09 -3.68 1.93
C LEU A 42 15.11 -3.33 3.01
N GLU A 43 15.83 -4.31 3.55
CA GLU A 43 16.93 -4.09 4.49
C GLU A 43 18.05 -3.29 3.83
N ALA A 44 18.34 -3.57 2.56
CA ALA A 44 19.35 -2.85 1.79
C ALA A 44 18.88 -1.44 1.35
N ASP A 45 17.60 -1.26 1.07
CA ASP A 45 17.04 0.02 0.59
C ASP A 45 15.59 0.19 1.06
N ASN A 46 15.41 1.04 2.08
CA ASN A 46 14.12 1.46 2.61
C ASN A 46 14.13 2.97 2.91
N PRO A 47 12.97 3.67 2.79
CA PRO A 47 11.65 3.13 2.47
C PRO A 47 11.38 2.97 0.96
N GLN A 48 10.66 1.93 0.56
CA GLN A 48 10.25 1.69 -0.84
C GLN A 48 8.74 1.53 -1.01
N THR A 49 8.20 1.93 -2.16
CA THR A 49 6.81 1.60 -2.51
C THR A 49 6.68 0.10 -2.86
N CYS A 50 5.50 -0.50 -2.68
CA CYS A 50 5.23 -1.88 -3.14
C CYS A 50 5.58 -2.08 -4.63
N ARG A 51 5.41 -1.04 -5.46
CA ARG A 51 5.75 -1.07 -6.87
C ARG A 51 7.26 -1.05 -7.11
N GLY A 52 8.00 -0.24 -6.35
CA GLY A 52 9.47 -0.23 -6.37
C GLY A 52 10.04 -1.59 -5.98
N LEU A 53 9.58 -2.14 -4.86
CA LEU A 53 9.95 -3.48 -4.40
C LEU A 53 9.66 -4.55 -5.45
N PHE A 54 8.49 -4.49 -6.10
CA PHE A 54 8.15 -5.41 -7.19
C PHE A 54 9.16 -5.36 -8.34
N TYR A 55 9.56 -4.17 -8.78
CA TYR A 55 10.54 -4.05 -9.85
C TYR A 55 11.93 -4.55 -9.45
N GLN A 56 12.36 -4.31 -8.22
CA GLN A 56 13.60 -4.86 -7.67
C GLN A 56 13.57 -6.39 -7.71
N LEU A 57 12.50 -7.01 -7.21
CA LEU A 57 12.37 -8.48 -7.20
C LEU A 57 12.27 -9.10 -8.60
N VAL A 58 11.64 -8.39 -9.55
CA VAL A 58 11.61 -8.81 -10.97
C VAL A 58 13.01 -8.73 -11.58
N SER A 59 13.74 -7.64 -11.34
CA SER A 59 15.10 -7.46 -11.88
C SER A 59 16.08 -8.52 -11.36
N ARG A 60 15.90 -8.96 -10.11
CA ARG A 60 16.68 -10.04 -9.47
C ARG A 60 16.19 -11.44 -9.84
N GLY A 61 15.19 -11.58 -10.70
CA GLY A 61 14.65 -12.87 -11.15
C GLY A 61 13.88 -13.67 -10.09
N VAL A 62 13.52 -13.04 -8.95
CA VAL A 62 12.84 -13.72 -7.83
C VAL A 62 11.37 -14.00 -8.16
N ILE A 63 10.72 -13.07 -8.86
CA ILE A 63 9.31 -13.15 -9.25
C ILE A 63 9.11 -12.76 -10.71
N PRO A 64 8.09 -13.29 -11.41
CA PRO A 64 7.82 -12.92 -12.79
C PRO A 64 7.19 -11.53 -12.87
N LYS A 65 7.46 -10.81 -13.97
CA LYS A 65 6.83 -9.52 -14.31
C LYS A 65 5.35 -9.71 -14.69
N SER A 66 4.50 -9.90 -13.69
CA SER A 66 3.06 -10.08 -13.88
C SER A 66 2.24 -9.42 -12.78
N GLU A 67 1.02 -9.01 -13.08
CA GLU A 67 0.10 -8.43 -12.10
C GLU A 67 -0.28 -9.44 -11.00
N ALA A 68 -0.40 -10.72 -11.35
CA ALA A 68 -0.64 -11.79 -10.40
C ALA A 68 0.51 -11.94 -9.39
N ALA A 69 1.77 -11.77 -9.83
CA ALA A 69 2.92 -11.75 -8.94
C ALA A 69 2.95 -10.50 -8.05
N TYR A 70 2.63 -9.33 -8.62
CA TYR A 70 2.52 -8.10 -7.86
C TYR A 70 1.51 -8.22 -6.71
N LYS A 71 0.25 -8.53 -7.01
CA LYS A 71 -0.83 -8.65 -6.00
C LYS A 71 -0.62 -9.87 -5.09
N GLY A 72 -0.38 -11.03 -5.66
CA GLY A 72 -0.38 -12.31 -4.94
C GLY A 72 0.92 -12.65 -4.21
N GLN A 73 2.04 -12.05 -4.59
CA GLN A 73 3.34 -12.27 -3.94
C GLN A 73 3.80 -11.04 -3.19
N VAL A 74 4.02 -9.91 -3.87
CA VAL A 74 4.60 -8.73 -3.23
C VAL A 74 3.64 -8.12 -2.21
N VAL A 75 2.46 -7.69 -2.66
CA VAL A 75 1.49 -7.03 -1.77
C VAL A 75 1.04 -7.98 -0.65
N ARG A 76 0.63 -9.21 -1.00
CA ARG A 76 0.15 -10.18 -0.01
C ARG A 76 1.22 -10.57 1.02
N LEU A 77 2.44 -10.91 0.59
CA LEU A 77 3.49 -11.35 1.52
C LEU A 77 4.03 -10.19 2.35
N ALA A 78 4.28 -9.03 1.74
CA ALA A 78 4.74 -7.85 2.49
C ALA A 78 3.70 -7.41 3.54
N THR A 79 2.41 -7.48 3.24
CA THR A 79 1.34 -7.25 4.23
C THR A 79 1.40 -8.29 5.35
N ARG A 80 1.47 -9.58 5.02
CA ARG A 80 1.55 -10.65 6.03
C ARG A 80 2.76 -10.50 6.94
N MET A 81 3.95 -10.30 6.38
CA MET A 81 5.19 -10.13 7.14
C MET A 81 5.14 -8.91 8.07
N ARG A 82 4.48 -7.81 7.65
CA ARG A 82 4.27 -6.64 8.52
C ARG A 82 3.33 -6.94 9.69
N LEU A 83 2.20 -7.59 9.43
CA LEU A 83 1.26 -8.01 10.48
C LEU A 83 1.90 -9.00 11.48
N GLU A 84 2.76 -9.89 10.98
CA GLU A 84 3.55 -10.83 11.80
C GLU A 84 4.77 -10.16 12.48
N ARG A 85 4.97 -8.84 12.34
CA ARG A 85 6.11 -8.06 12.86
C ARG A 85 7.50 -8.52 12.38
N ARG A 86 7.55 -9.30 11.29
CA ARG A 86 8.79 -9.72 10.61
C ARG A 86 9.36 -8.65 9.69
N LEU A 87 8.54 -7.68 9.31
CA LEU A 87 8.92 -6.58 8.43
C LEU A 87 8.44 -5.26 9.05
N PRO A 88 9.30 -4.26 9.28
CA PRO A 88 8.88 -2.96 9.81
C PRO A 88 7.89 -2.25 8.89
N PHE A 89 6.83 -1.65 9.46
CA PHE A 89 5.81 -0.94 8.68
C PHE A 89 6.40 0.26 7.92
N HIS A 90 7.35 0.97 8.52
CA HIS A 90 7.99 2.16 7.94
C HIS A 90 8.92 1.85 6.76
N TRP A 91 9.26 0.58 6.50
CA TRP A 91 10.06 0.20 5.32
C TRP A 91 9.27 0.26 4.01
N ILE A 92 7.94 0.30 4.08
CA ILE A 92 7.08 0.45 2.90
C ILE A 92 6.43 1.83 2.86
N ALA A 93 6.75 2.59 1.82
CA ALA A 93 6.21 3.92 1.55
C ALA A 93 4.87 3.87 0.81
N ASP A 94 3.96 4.77 1.20
CA ASP A 94 2.69 5.03 0.53
C ASP A 94 2.73 6.42 -0.12
N ASN A 95 3.27 6.48 -1.34
CA ASN A 95 3.49 7.76 -2.02
C ASN A 95 2.27 8.11 -2.88
N THR A 96 1.32 8.86 -2.30
CA THR A 96 0.21 9.46 -3.05
C THR A 96 0.49 10.94 -3.32
N ARG A 97 1.48 11.19 -4.20
CA ARG A 97 1.82 12.48 -4.84
C ARG A 97 2.41 13.56 -3.92
N TRP A 98 3.71 13.79 -4.07
CA TRP A 98 4.43 14.93 -3.47
C TRP A 98 4.99 15.83 -4.58
N ARG A 99 4.82 17.15 -4.44
CA ARG A 99 5.68 18.13 -5.12
C ARG A 99 6.87 18.38 -4.21
N TYR A 100 8.06 18.08 -4.69
CA TYR A 100 9.30 18.43 -3.98
C TYR A 100 9.67 19.88 -4.32
N GLY A 101 9.71 20.71 -3.30
CA GLY A 101 10.14 22.10 -3.33
C GLY A 101 10.21 22.57 -1.89
N GLY A 102 11.38 23.02 -1.44
CA GLY A 102 11.52 23.59 -0.10
C GLY A 102 10.79 24.92 -0.02
N THR A 103 10.22 25.23 1.15
CA THR A 103 9.77 26.59 1.43
C THR A 103 11.00 27.46 1.60
N ALA A 104 11.14 28.49 0.76
CA ALA A 104 12.18 29.50 0.87
C ALA A 104 11.52 30.87 1.12
N TYR A 105 12.23 31.71 1.86
CA TYR A 105 11.79 33.05 2.25
C TYR A 105 12.81 34.05 1.73
N HIS A 106 12.36 35.21 1.27
CA HIS A 106 13.29 36.21 0.72
C HIS A 106 14.00 37.00 1.83
N ASN A 107 13.39 37.07 3.02
CA ASN A 107 13.91 37.77 4.19
C ASN A 107 13.33 37.16 5.49
N LEU A 108 13.73 37.73 6.64
CA LEU A 108 13.31 37.25 7.96
C LEU A 108 11.84 37.58 8.28
N GLU A 109 11.31 38.68 7.74
CA GLU A 109 9.92 39.11 7.94
C GLU A 109 8.95 38.14 7.23
N ASP A 110 9.25 37.75 5.99
CA ASP A 110 8.52 36.70 5.26
C ASP A 110 8.49 35.38 6.04
N TRP A 111 9.60 35.07 6.73
CA TRP A 111 9.68 33.88 7.59
C TRP A 111 8.83 34.05 8.85
N PHE A 112 8.84 35.21 9.50
CA PHE A 112 8.00 35.49 10.66
C PHE A 112 6.51 35.41 10.32
N ASP A 113 6.06 36.03 9.23
CA ASP A 113 4.66 35.99 8.76
C ASP A 113 4.20 34.56 8.46
N ALA A 114 5.08 33.73 7.90
CA ALA A 114 4.79 32.32 7.67
C ALA A 114 4.83 31.49 8.96
N SER A 115 5.71 31.83 9.89
CA SER A 115 5.88 31.14 11.17
C SER A 115 4.75 31.44 12.13
N GLU A 116 4.18 32.65 12.10
CA GLU A 116 3.00 33.00 12.88
C GLU A 116 1.82 32.09 12.54
N ARG A 117 1.61 31.81 11.24
CA ARG A 117 0.60 30.83 10.79
C ARG A 117 0.93 29.38 11.18
N ALA A 118 2.20 29.06 11.40
CA ALA A 118 2.64 27.74 11.82
C ALA A 118 2.62 27.54 13.34
N TYR A 119 2.68 28.63 14.11
CA TYR A 119 2.61 28.60 15.56
C TYR A 119 1.17 28.27 16.00
N ARG A 120 0.96 27.01 16.37
CA ARG A 120 -0.32 26.53 16.92
C ARG A 120 -0.10 26.06 18.35
N LEU A 121 -0.82 26.69 19.27
CA LEU A 121 -0.99 26.16 20.62
C LEU A 121 -1.80 24.86 20.55
N ASP A 122 -1.37 23.86 21.30
CA ASP A 122 -2.14 22.63 21.46
C ASP A 122 -3.34 22.88 22.38
N LEU A 123 -4.48 23.22 21.76
CA LEU A 123 -5.77 23.42 22.44
C LEU A 123 -6.26 22.14 23.14
N TRP A 124 -5.72 20.98 22.76
CA TRP A 124 -6.08 19.67 23.28
C TRP A 124 -5.15 19.18 24.38
N ALA A 125 -4.06 19.89 24.72
CA ALA A 125 -3.07 19.44 25.69
C ALA A 125 -3.70 18.99 27.03
N ASN A 126 -4.67 19.75 27.53
CA ASN A 126 -5.32 19.52 28.83
C ASN A 126 -6.77 19.00 28.74
N GLN A 127 -7.24 18.61 27.55
CA GLN A 127 -8.61 18.08 27.40
C GLN A 127 -8.73 16.68 28.01
N PRO A 128 -9.84 16.37 28.71
CA PRO A 128 -10.02 15.08 29.38
C PRO A 128 -10.15 13.91 28.39
N GLU A 129 -10.52 14.19 27.15
CA GLU A 129 -10.75 13.22 26.09
C GLU A 129 -9.98 13.62 24.83
N TYR A 130 -9.61 12.64 24.01
CA TYR A 130 -9.00 12.84 22.69
C TYR A 130 -9.99 12.46 21.60
N VAL A 131 -10.14 13.31 20.59
CA VAL A 131 -11.12 13.12 19.52
C VAL A 131 -10.42 13.14 18.16
N GLU A 132 -10.74 12.16 17.31
CA GLU A 132 -10.37 12.17 15.88
C GLU A 132 -11.59 12.00 14.98
N ILE A 133 -11.56 12.66 13.83
CA ILE A 133 -12.56 12.49 12.77
C ILE A 133 -11.92 11.74 11.61
N TRP A 134 -12.60 10.68 11.15
CA TRP A 134 -12.17 9.84 10.05
C TRP A 134 -13.14 9.98 8.89
N LEU A 135 -12.63 10.27 7.70
CA LEU A 135 -13.40 10.52 6.49
C LEU A 135 -13.03 9.52 5.39
N GLU A 136 -14.02 8.84 4.82
CA GLU A 136 -13.80 7.90 3.72
C GLU A 136 -13.47 8.61 2.40
N LYS A 137 -14.23 9.65 2.06
CA LYS A 137 -14.21 10.31 0.73
C LYS A 137 -13.41 11.61 0.74
N ASP A 138 -12.29 11.62 0.00
CA ASP A 138 -11.40 12.79 -0.15
C ASP A 138 -12.12 14.08 -0.58
N ALA A 139 -13.19 13.96 -1.36
CA ALA A 139 -13.97 15.08 -1.87
C ALA A 139 -14.57 15.98 -0.78
N LEU A 140 -14.83 15.44 0.42
CA LEU A 140 -15.39 16.20 1.54
C LEU A 140 -14.34 16.83 2.45
N THR A 141 -13.04 16.58 2.19
CA THR A 141 -11.94 17.08 3.03
C THR A 141 -12.01 18.60 3.20
N GLY A 142 -12.23 19.35 2.11
CA GLY A 142 -12.31 20.80 2.15
C GLY A 142 -13.51 21.35 2.92
N VAL A 143 -14.59 20.57 3.06
CA VAL A 143 -15.77 20.96 3.87
C VAL A 143 -15.49 20.69 5.34
N LEU A 144 -14.96 19.52 5.68
CA LEU A 144 -14.66 19.16 7.05
C LEU A 144 -13.52 19.99 7.64
N LEU A 145 -12.47 20.28 6.86
CA LEU A 145 -11.37 21.11 7.33
C LEU A 145 -11.82 22.49 7.84
N LYS A 146 -12.87 23.08 7.24
CA LYS A 146 -13.42 24.36 7.72
C LYS A 146 -13.99 24.28 9.14
N VAL A 147 -14.37 23.08 9.58
CA VAL A 147 -14.95 22.83 10.91
C VAL A 147 -13.89 22.28 11.86
N THR A 148 -13.07 21.32 11.40
CA THR A 148 -12.10 20.63 12.26
C THR A 148 -10.86 21.47 12.53
N ASP A 149 -10.40 22.26 11.54
CA ASP A 149 -9.18 23.05 11.66
C ASP A 149 -9.27 24.15 12.73
N PRO A 150 -10.34 24.96 12.82
CA PRO A 150 -10.47 25.95 13.91
C PRO A 150 -10.54 25.31 15.31
N LEU A 151 -11.00 24.07 15.41
CA LEU A 151 -11.11 23.31 16.66
C LEU A 151 -9.86 22.47 16.97
N HIS A 152 -8.87 22.48 16.08
CA HIS A 152 -7.66 21.66 16.17
C HIS A 152 -7.95 20.15 16.28
N VAL A 153 -9.10 19.71 15.74
CA VAL A 153 -9.47 18.29 15.72
C VAL A 153 -8.79 17.61 14.52
N PRO A 154 -8.01 16.53 14.72
CA PRO A 154 -7.39 15.79 13.64
C PRO A 154 -8.42 15.20 12.66
N LEU A 155 -8.17 15.36 11.36
CA LEU A 155 -8.97 14.80 10.27
C LEU A 155 -8.15 13.77 9.48
N MET A 156 -8.57 12.50 9.57
CA MET A 156 -7.93 11.35 8.94
C MET A 156 -8.70 10.95 7.68
N VAL A 157 -8.09 11.05 6.49
CA VAL A 157 -8.76 10.77 5.21
C VAL A 157 -8.33 9.41 4.65
N CYS A 158 -9.26 8.45 4.56
CA CYS A 158 -8.99 7.08 4.17
C CYS A 158 -8.96 6.86 2.64
N ARG A 159 -9.61 7.74 1.86
CA ARG A 159 -9.74 7.64 0.39
C ARG A 159 -10.28 6.29 -0.08
N GLY A 160 -11.35 5.81 0.55
CA GLY A 160 -11.91 4.48 0.34
C GLY A 160 -11.15 3.41 1.14
N TYR A 161 -10.05 2.87 0.60
CA TYR A 161 -9.30 1.81 1.27
C TYR A 161 -7.93 2.30 1.78
N PRO A 162 -7.80 2.58 3.09
CA PRO A 162 -6.55 3.07 3.64
C PRO A 162 -5.47 1.98 3.58
N SER A 163 -4.21 2.38 3.35
CA SER A 163 -3.12 1.43 3.37
C SER A 163 -2.89 0.88 4.78
N LEU A 164 -2.34 -0.33 4.85
CA LEU A 164 -2.03 -0.94 6.14
C LEU A 164 -1.01 -0.10 6.94
N THR A 165 -0.06 0.57 6.26
CA THR A 165 0.89 1.48 6.92
C THR A 165 0.18 2.69 7.52
N TYR A 166 -0.79 3.27 6.81
CA TYR A 166 -1.61 4.37 7.32
C TYR A 166 -2.34 3.99 8.62
N LEU A 167 -3.03 2.84 8.62
CA LEU A 167 -3.73 2.33 9.81
C LEU A 167 -2.77 2.01 10.96
N ALA A 168 -1.59 1.44 10.66
CA ALA A 168 -0.60 1.11 11.67
C ALA A 168 -0.02 2.36 12.34
N ASN A 169 0.23 3.42 11.57
CA ASN A 169 0.69 4.70 12.09
C ASN A 169 -0.37 5.37 12.96
N ALA A 170 -1.63 5.39 12.50
CA ALA A 170 -2.74 5.90 13.31
C ALA A 170 -2.88 5.12 14.63
N ALA A 171 -2.85 3.79 14.57
CA ALA A 171 -2.91 2.95 15.78
C ALA A 171 -1.69 3.15 16.71
N ALA A 172 -0.50 3.45 16.17
CA ALA A 172 0.69 3.74 16.96
C ALA A 172 0.57 5.09 17.68
N HIS A 173 0.05 6.11 16.99
CA HIS A 173 -0.28 7.41 17.57
C HIS A 173 -1.28 7.27 18.71
N LEU A 174 -2.41 6.59 18.47
CA LEU A 174 -3.47 6.38 19.46
C LEU A 174 -3.01 5.60 20.70
N ARG A 175 -2.04 4.67 20.56
CA ARG A 175 -1.44 3.97 21.71
C ARG A 175 -0.62 4.89 22.63
N GLY A 176 -0.14 6.03 22.12
CA GLY A 176 0.59 7.03 22.92
C GLY A 176 -0.34 8.02 23.63
N VAL A 177 -1.65 7.95 23.39
CA VAL A 177 -2.64 8.85 23.98
C VAL A 177 -3.16 8.24 25.29
N ASP A 178 -2.78 8.85 26.43
CA ASP A 178 -3.15 8.36 27.78
C ASP A 178 -4.48 8.94 28.30
N ARG A 179 -5.48 9.02 27.41
CA ARG A 179 -6.82 9.53 27.74
C ARG A 179 -7.91 8.83 26.91
N PRO A 180 -9.16 8.80 27.40
CA PRO A 180 -10.28 8.25 26.63
C PRO A 180 -10.32 8.83 25.22
N THR A 181 -10.40 7.95 24.22
CA THR A 181 -10.27 8.31 22.81
C THR A 181 -11.53 7.98 22.04
N HIS A 182 -12.07 8.99 21.34
CA HIS A 182 -13.28 8.88 20.53
C HIS A 182 -12.95 9.09 19.05
N LEU A 183 -13.37 8.15 18.22
CA LEU A 183 -13.16 8.18 16.77
C LEU A 183 -14.51 8.27 16.06
N TYR A 184 -14.75 9.38 15.37
CA TYR A 184 -15.97 9.60 14.58
C TYR A 184 -15.71 9.28 13.11
N TYR A 185 -16.31 8.22 12.59
CA TYR A 185 -16.16 7.79 11.20
C TYR A 185 -17.29 8.29 10.31
N LEU A 186 -16.94 8.92 9.18
CA LEU A 186 -17.83 9.49 8.18
C LEU A 186 -17.59 8.79 6.84
N GLY A 187 -18.52 7.90 6.44
CA GLY A 187 -18.49 7.14 5.18
C GLY A 187 -19.31 7.75 4.05
#